data_AF-A0AA37V5M8-F1
#
_entry.id   AF-A0AA37V5M8-F1
#
_cell.length_a   1.000
_cell.length_b   1.000
_cell.length_c   1.000
_cell.angle_alpha   90.00
_cell.angle_beta   90.00
_cell.angle_gamma   90.00
#
_symmetry.space_group_name_H-M   'P 1'
#
loop_
_entity.id
_entity.type
_entity.pdbx_description
1 polymer ?
#
loop_
_entity_poly.entity_id
_entity_poly.type
_entity_poly.pdbx_seq_one_letter_code
_entity_poly.pdbx_strand_id
1 'polypeptide(L)' 'MTLKRPRRKQTISFADRLQQAATDARNAAKLLPAGPERELLLRKALQAETAAHINELLSAPIMQAADR' A
#
# COMPACT_ATOMS: atom_id res chain seq x y z
N MET A 1 -3.72 31.91 -13.84
CA MET A 1 -2.50 31.54 -13.09
C MET A 1 -2.49 30.02 -12.93
N THR A 2 -1.50 29.30 -13.45
CA THR A 2 -1.42 27.84 -13.28
C THR A 2 -0.80 27.50 -11.92
N LEU A 3 -1.58 26.87 -11.05
CA LEU A 3 -1.10 26.42 -9.74
C LEU A 3 -0.02 25.34 -9.95
N LYS A 4 1.19 25.60 -9.46
CA LYS A 4 2.30 24.64 -9.54
C LYS A 4 2.02 23.46 -8.61
N ARG A 5 1.94 22.25 -9.17
CA ARG A 5 1.72 21.02 -8.39
C ARG A 5 2.88 20.79 -7.40
N PRO A 6 2.62 20.59 -6.10
CA PRO A 6 3.67 20.26 -5.14
C PRO A 6 4.26 18.88 -5.47
N ARG A 7 5.58 18.81 -5.63
CA ARG A 7 6.30 17.57 -5.92
C ARG A 7 6.81 16.97 -4.62
N ARG A 8 6.13 15.94 -4.11
CA ARG A 8 6.54 15.24 -2.88
C ARG A 8 7.66 14.25 -3.21
N LYS A 9 8.79 14.36 -2.51
CA LYS A 9 9.85 13.35 -2.57
C LYS A 9 9.43 12.14 -1.74
N GLN A 10 9.62 10.96 -2.29
CA GLN A 10 9.38 9.72 -1.58
C GLN A 10 10.70 9.15 -1.10
N THR A 11 10.98 9.32 0.19
CA THR A 11 12.25 8.92 0.80
C THR A 11 12.29 7.44 1.19
N ILE A 12 11.11 6.83 1.40
CA ILE A 12 10.93 5.42 1.73
C ILE A 12 10.44 4.64 0.52
N SER A 13 10.73 3.33 0.50
CA SER A 13 10.40 2.47 -0.64
C SER A 13 8.88 2.39 -0.87
N PHE A 14 8.48 1.95 -2.06
CA PHE A 14 7.06 1.78 -2.34
C PHE A 14 6.44 0.66 -1.48
N ALA A 15 7.16 -0.45 -1.27
CA ALA A 15 6.74 -1.54 -0.42
C ALA A 15 6.50 -1.09 1.03
N ASP A 16 7.46 -0.34 1.62
CA ASP A 16 7.34 0.16 2.99
C ASP A 16 6.11 1.06 3.17
N ARG A 17 5.79 1.86 2.16
CA ARG A 17 4.60 2.73 2.19
C ARG A 17 3.30 1.96 2.15
N LEU A 18 3.25 0.87 1.38
CA LEU A 18 2.06 0.03 1.33
C LEU A 18 1.85 -0.66 2.68
N GLN A 19 2.91 -1.15 3.31
CA GLN A 19 2.87 -1.74 4.65
C GLN A 19 2.45 -0.72 5.72
N GLN A 20 3.01 0.50 5.66
CA GLN A 20 2.63 1.59 6.55
C GLN A 20 1.14 1.94 6.38
N ALA A 21 0.67 2.09 5.13
CA ALA A 21 -0.73 2.41 4.85
C ALA A 21 -1.70 1.33 5.34
N ALA A 22 -1.34 0.05 5.19
CA ALA A 22 -2.12 -1.07 5.73
C ALA A 22 -2.23 -1.00 7.26
N THR A 23 -1.08 -0.79 7.92
CA THR A 23 -1.00 -0.69 9.38
C THR A 23 -1.79 0.50 9.91
N ASP A 24 -1.63 1.68 9.31
CA ASP A 24 -2.33 2.90 9.68
C ASP A 24 -3.85 2.74 9.52
N ALA A 25 -4.29 2.13 8.41
CA ALA A 25 -5.70 1.87 8.17
C ALA A 25 -6.30 0.89 9.20
N ARG A 26 -5.56 -0.17 9.58
CA ARG A 26 -5.98 -1.07 10.66
C ARG A 26 -6.04 -0.38 12.01
N ASN A 27 -5.04 0.44 12.34
CA ASN A 27 -5.01 1.16 13.61
C ASN A 27 -6.16 2.17 13.69
N ALA A 28 -6.45 2.90 12.62
CA ALA A 28 -7.61 3.78 12.54
C ALA A 28 -8.93 2.99 12.67
N ALA A 29 -9.05 1.82 12.03
CA ALA A 29 -10.23 0.97 12.15
C ALA A 29 -10.46 0.43 13.57
N LYS A 30 -9.40 0.22 14.36
CA LYS A 30 -9.50 -0.23 15.76
C LYS A 30 -10.07 0.85 16.69
N LEU A 31 -9.90 2.13 16.34
CA LEU A 31 -10.40 3.26 17.13
C LEU A 31 -11.89 3.55 16.91
N LEU A 32 -12.48 2.99 15.85
CA LEU A 32 -13.88 3.21 15.50
C LEU A 32 -14.77 2.06 16.00
N PRO A 33 -16.03 2.35 16.34
CA PRO A 33 -17.02 1.32 16.61
C PRO A 33 -17.33 0.50 15.35
N ALA A 34 -18.01 -0.63 15.53
CA ALA A 34 -18.53 -1.41 14.40
C ALA A 34 -19.46 -0.54 13.55
N GLY A 35 -19.18 -0.45 12.25
CA GLY A 35 -19.93 0.40 11.34
C GLY A 35 -19.25 0.55 9.98
N PRO A 36 -19.90 1.27 9.04
CA PRO A 36 -19.44 1.39 7.66
C PRO A 36 -18.07 2.07 7.55
N GLU A 37 -17.79 3.06 8.39
CA GLU A 37 -16.49 3.76 8.39
C GLU A 37 -15.33 2.83 8.78
N ARG A 38 -15.55 1.99 9.79
CA ARG A 38 -14.58 0.96 10.20
C ARG A 38 -14.37 -0.05 9.07
N GLU A 39 -15.43 -0.51 8.42
CA GLU A 39 -15.33 -1.43 7.28
C GLU A 39 -14.57 -0.84 6.11
N LEU A 40 -14.79 0.44 5.79
CA LEU A 40 -14.06 1.14 4.73
C LEU A 40 -12.57 1.19 5.02
N LEU A 41 -12.17 1.44 6.27
CA LEU A 41 -10.75 1.41 6.66
C LEU A 41 -10.17 0.00 6.60
N LEU A 42 -10.91 -1.02 7.02
CA LEU A 42 -10.47 -2.41 6.90
C LEU A 42 -10.28 -2.81 5.42
N ARG A 43 -11.20 -2.40 4.54
CA ARG A 43 -11.07 -2.62 3.08
C ARG A 43 -9.82 -1.92 2.52
N LYS A 44 -9.54 -0.68 2.93
CA LYS A 44 -8.32 0.03 2.54
C LYS A 44 -7.06 -0.69 3.02
N ALA A 45 -7.07 -1.22 4.24
CA ALA A 45 -5.95 -2.01 4.76
C ALA A 45 -5.70 -3.26 3.90
N LEU A 46 -6.76 -4.02 3.59
CA LEU A 46 -6.66 -5.20 2.72
C LEU A 46 -6.15 -4.84 1.32
N GLN A 47 -6.62 -3.74 0.73
CA GLN A 47 -6.12 -3.28 -0.57
C GLN A 47 -4.63 -2.96 -0.54
N ALA A 48 -4.15 -2.32 0.53
CA ALA A 48 -2.73 -1.99 0.69
C ALA A 48 -1.87 -3.25 0.89
N GLU A 49 -2.37 -4.25 1.62
CA GLU A 49 -1.70 -5.56 1.78
C GLU A 49 -1.61 -6.30 0.45
N THR A 50 -2.71 -6.40 -0.29
CA THR A 50 -2.74 -7.02 -1.61
C THR A 50 -1.79 -6.31 -2.58
N ALA A 51 -1.77 -4.97 -2.56
CA ALA A 51 -0.85 -4.20 -3.38
C ALA A 51 0.62 -4.46 -3.00
N ALA A 52 0.93 -4.61 -1.70
CA ALA A 52 2.28 -4.93 -1.25
C ALA A 52 2.71 -6.31 -1.74
N HIS A 53 1.81 -7.30 -1.66
CA HIS A 53 2.08 -8.65 -2.14
C HIS A 53 2.27 -8.69 -3.67
N ILE A 54 1.44 -7.98 -4.43
CA ILE A 54 1.63 -7.84 -5.89
C ILE A 54 2.98 -7.19 -6.18
N ASN A 55 3.34 -6.13 -5.44
CA ASN A 55 4.63 -5.47 -5.61
C ASN A 55 5.80 -6.42 -5.34
N GLU A 56 5.70 -7.27 -4.31
CA GLU A 56 6.69 -8.30 -4.02
C GLU A 56 6.82 -9.30 -5.17
N LEU A 57 5.71 -9.83 -5.68
CA LEU A 57 5.70 -10.76 -6.82
C LEU A 57 6.35 -10.14 -8.07
N LEU A 58 6.07 -8.87 -8.36
CA LEU A 58 6.64 -8.16 -9.51
C LEU A 58 8.09 -7.74 -9.30
N SER A 59 8.53 -7.58 -8.05
CA SER A 59 9.92 -7.23 -7.72
C SER A 59 10.83 -8.45 -7.66
N ALA A 60 10.26 -9.66 -7.57
CA ALA A 60 11.03 -10.88 -7.65
C ALA A 60 11.72 -10.96 -9.03
N PRO A 61 13.02 -11.31 -9.09
CA PRO A 61 13.68 -11.53 -10.36
C PRO A 61 12.92 -12.61 -11.12
N ILE A 62 12.51 -12.32 -12.35
CA ILE A 62 12.03 -13.34 -13.26
C ILE A 62 13.19 -14.32 -13.39
N MET A 63 13.03 -15.51 -12.81
CA MET A 63 13.98 -16.59 -12.98
C MET A 63 14.04 -16.84 -14.48
N GLN A 64 15.08 -16.31 -15.14
CA GLN A 64 15.29 -16.55 -16.57
C GLN A 64 15.28 -18.06 -16.71
N ALA A 65 14.25 -18.59 -17.38
CA ALA A 65 14.20 -19.98 -17.74
C ALA A 65 15.54 -20.29 -18.37
N ALA A 66 16.31 -21.14 -17.67
CA ALA A 66 17.69 -21.41 -17.99
C ALA A 66 17.82 -21.61 -19.50
N ASP A 67 18.70 -20.82 -20.11
CA ASP A 67 19.22 -21.07 -21.45
C ASP A 67 19.45 -22.58 -21.60
N ARG A 68 18.68 -23.19 -22.52
CA ARG A 68 18.94 -24.50 -23.09
C ARG A 68 18.63 -24.44 -24.57
#